data_AF-A0A367Q7J2-F1
#
_entry.id   AF-A0A367Q7J2-F1
#
_cell.length_a   1.000
_cell.length_b   1.000
_cell.length_c   1.000
_cell.angle_alpha   90.00
_cell.angle_beta   90.00
_cell.angle_gamma   90.00
#
_symmetry.space_group_name_H-M   'P 1'
#
loop_
_entity.id
_entity.type
_entity.pdbx_description
1 polymer ?
#
loop_
_entity_poly.entity_id
_entity_poly.type
_entity_poly.pdbx_seq_one_letter_code
_entity_poly.pdbx_strand_id
1 'polypeptide(L)'
;MLQHQLFKHPSGMWKCTVCDWQWNSKPRTECPGVTRYDWGCHPDHLKDLVDLHKRNLKPKKGASPGGGIYSMRRCCWTWLYSVKDCEIDNPELPSIVQWDNVGELKTVGQLKKINLAPSEDTKPRAVAWVWDKDEEWGVWIPLYHEDDCKWNPKDTWITKTQLKEKYLLSDGWIKRIGEPNKLLDNPRYRNAPAIKLYSRKRIENFLADNAEEYAQWLDKRDKHIAIFEANREKIFAHRNAIKEQTKLCLKCASGCSLPDGFFCAIHPMGLIDMPCRDFQPRDD
;
A
#
# COMPACT_ATOMS: atom_id res chain seq x y z
N MET A 1 -50.21 11.62 16.78
CA MET A 1 -49.78 13.04 16.73
C MET A 1 -50.06 13.66 18.09
N LEU A 2 -49.04 14.08 18.83
CA LEU A 2 -49.20 14.71 20.14
C LEU A 2 -49.32 16.22 19.94
N GLN A 3 -50.37 16.81 20.49
CA GLN A 3 -50.56 18.27 20.47
C GLN A 3 -49.74 18.93 21.58
N HIS A 4 -49.22 20.13 21.31
CA HIS A 4 -48.56 20.91 22.34
C HIS A 4 -49.54 21.38 23.41
N GLN A 5 -49.17 21.20 24.68
CA GLN A 5 -49.86 21.81 25.82
C GLN A 5 -49.31 23.22 26.04
N LEU A 6 -49.92 24.20 25.39
CA LEU A 6 -49.40 25.56 25.31
C LEU A 6 -49.93 26.44 26.42
N PHE A 7 -49.04 27.24 27.01
CA PHE A 7 -49.40 28.40 27.83
C PHE A 7 -48.66 29.65 27.34
N LYS A 8 -49.22 30.82 27.65
CA LYS A 8 -48.59 32.10 27.33
C LYS A 8 -47.76 32.56 28.52
N HIS A 9 -46.44 32.61 28.34
CA HIS A 9 -45.49 33.05 29.37
C HIS A 9 -45.60 34.58 29.58
N PRO A 10 -45.30 35.12 30.78
CA PRO A 10 -45.34 36.57 31.05
C PRO A 10 -44.49 37.43 30.09
N SER A 11 -43.45 36.86 29.50
CA SER A 11 -42.63 37.50 28.47
C SER A 11 -43.30 37.62 27.09
N GLY A 12 -44.57 37.18 26.94
CA GLY A 12 -45.33 37.23 25.70
C GLY A 12 -45.15 36.02 24.78
N MET A 13 -44.20 35.12 25.08
CA MET A 13 -43.94 33.91 24.29
C MET A 13 -44.89 32.76 24.62
N TRP A 14 -45.17 31.91 23.64
CA TRP A 14 -45.84 30.64 23.84
C TRP A 14 -44.84 29.59 24.29
N LYS A 15 -45.15 28.83 25.33
CA LYS A 15 -44.30 27.72 25.81
C LYS A 15 -45.13 26.45 25.95
N CYS A 16 -44.55 25.31 25.56
CA CYS A 16 -45.13 24.00 25.80
C CYS A 16 -44.72 23.49 27.19
N THR A 17 -45.66 23.01 28.01
CA THR A 17 -45.37 22.41 29.34
C THR A 17 -44.70 21.04 29.24
N VAL A 18 -44.85 20.34 28.11
CA VAL A 18 -44.33 18.97 27.91
C VAL A 18 -42.91 18.99 27.37
N CYS A 19 -42.66 19.75 26.30
CA CYS A 19 -41.37 19.76 25.60
C CYS A 19 -40.52 20.99 25.89
N ASP A 20 -40.99 21.92 26.73
CA ASP A 20 -40.33 23.17 27.12
C ASP A 20 -39.96 24.15 25.99
N TRP A 21 -40.27 23.81 24.73
CA TRP A 21 -40.01 24.69 23.58
C TRP A 21 -40.88 25.94 23.63
N GLN A 22 -40.28 27.06 23.24
CA GLN A 22 -40.84 28.40 23.21
C GLN A 22 -40.94 28.95 21.78
N TRP A 23 -41.98 29.73 21.50
CA TRP A 23 -42.24 30.37 20.20
C TRP A 23 -42.83 31.77 20.37
N ASN A 24 -42.55 32.66 19.43
CA ASN A 24 -43.18 33.99 19.37
C ASN A 24 -44.65 33.94 18.94
N SER A 25 -45.05 32.89 18.22
CA SER A 25 -46.41 32.63 17.77
C SER A 25 -46.79 31.17 18.03
N LYS A 26 -48.08 30.82 17.96
CA LYS A 26 -48.50 29.43 18.20
C LYS A 26 -47.81 28.48 17.20
N PRO A 27 -47.14 27.41 17.66
CA PRO A 27 -46.48 26.46 16.77
C PRO A 27 -47.48 25.70 15.90
N ARG A 28 -47.04 25.35 14.69
CA ARG A 28 -47.74 24.40 13.80
C ARG A 28 -47.11 22.99 13.82
N THR A 29 -45.99 22.84 14.51
CA THR A 29 -45.28 21.56 14.63
C THR A 29 -45.94 20.67 15.67
N GLU A 30 -45.62 19.37 15.62
CA GLU A 30 -46.06 18.40 16.61
C GLU A 30 -45.17 18.42 17.86
N CYS A 31 -45.77 18.07 19.00
CA CYS A 31 -45.03 17.92 20.23
C CYS A 31 -44.25 16.59 20.21
N PRO A 32 -42.95 16.59 20.53
CA PRO A 32 -42.17 15.35 20.62
C PRO A 32 -42.58 14.47 21.81
N GLY A 33 -43.44 14.95 22.71
CA GLY A 33 -43.85 14.23 23.93
C GLY A 33 -42.78 14.17 25.03
N VAL A 34 -41.58 14.69 24.78
CA VAL A 34 -40.44 14.70 25.71
C VAL A 34 -39.78 16.08 25.73
N THR A 35 -38.99 16.36 26.77
CA THR A 35 -38.24 17.61 26.90
C THR A 35 -37.33 17.83 25.68
N ARG A 36 -37.45 19.00 25.06
CA ARG A 36 -36.51 19.44 24.04
C ARG A 36 -35.29 20.07 24.71
N TYR A 37 -34.11 19.67 24.26
CA TYR A 37 -32.85 20.34 24.60
C TYR A 37 -32.28 21.08 23.39
N ASP A 38 -31.50 22.13 23.68
CA ASP A 38 -30.61 22.72 22.70
C ASP A 38 -29.34 21.88 22.56
N TRP A 39 -28.66 22.01 21.42
CA TRP A 39 -27.46 21.24 21.13
C TRP A 39 -26.38 21.51 22.20
N GLY A 40 -25.88 20.44 22.83
CA GLY A 40 -24.89 20.53 23.91
C GLY A 40 -25.44 20.93 25.28
N CYS A 41 -26.74 21.17 25.43
CA CYS A 41 -27.37 21.58 26.69
C CYS A 41 -28.16 20.45 27.38
N HIS A 42 -28.08 19.22 26.87
CA HIS A 42 -28.75 18.09 27.48
C HIS A 42 -27.93 17.53 28.66
N PRO A 43 -28.58 16.93 29.67
CA PRO A 43 -27.90 16.26 30.78
C PRO A 43 -26.93 15.15 30.33
N ASP A 44 -25.85 14.95 31.09
CA ASP A 44 -24.80 13.96 30.78
C ASP A 44 -25.31 12.51 30.71
N HIS A 45 -26.36 12.18 31.44
CA HIS A 45 -26.93 10.83 31.48
C HIS A 45 -27.79 10.50 30.24
N LEU A 46 -28.17 11.52 29.45
CA LEU A 46 -28.89 11.37 28.20
C LEU A 46 -27.90 11.40 27.04
N LYS A 47 -27.92 10.36 26.21
CA LYS A 47 -27.03 10.20 25.05
C LYS A 47 -27.85 9.95 23.79
N ASP A 48 -27.39 10.49 22.68
CA ASP A 48 -27.95 10.15 21.37
C ASP A 48 -27.47 8.75 20.93
N LEU A 49 -28.03 8.25 19.83
CA LEU A 49 -27.66 6.93 19.32
C LEU A 49 -26.18 6.83 18.93
N VAL A 50 -25.55 7.94 18.51
CA VAL A 50 -24.13 7.94 18.12
C VAL A 50 -23.25 7.78 19.36
N ASP A 51 -23.54 8.52 20.42
CA ASP A 51 -22.83 8.46 21.68
C ASP A 51 -23.05 7.14 22.43
N LEU A 52 -24.23 6.53 22.30
CA LEU A 52 -24.49 5.18 22.78
C LEU A 52 -23.69 4.16 21.96
N HIS A 53 -23.71 4.28 20.63
CA HIS A 53 -22.98 3.38 19.76
C HIS A 53 -21.47 3.41 20.06
N LYS A 54 -20.86 4.59 20.28
CA LYS A 54 -19.46 4.76 20.75
C LYS A 54 -19.14 4.01 22.05
N ARG A 55 -20.15 3.59 22.81
CA ARG A 55 -20.01 2.85 24.07
C ARG A 55 -20.49 1.40 23.94
N ASN A 56 -20.77 0.93 22.72
CA ASN A 56 -21.36 -0.37 22.42
C ASN A 56 -22.69 -0.57 23.14
N LEU A 57 -23.50 0.49 23.18
CA LEU A 57 -24.82 0.50 23.79
C LEU A 57 -25.89 0.76 22.73
N LYS A 58 -27.05 0.13 22.92
CA LYS A 58 -28.29 0.46 22.22
C LYS A 58 -29.44 0.60 23.21
N PRO A 59 -30.47 1.40 22.91
CA PRO A 59 -31.68 1.42 23.71
C PRO A 59 -32.32 0.03 23.76
N LYS A 60 -32.81 -0.40 24.93
CA LYS A 60 -33.58 -1.64 25.06
C LYS A 60 -34.82 -1.59 24.16
N LYS A 61 -35.29 -2.75 23.72
CA LYS A 61 -36.51 -2.84 22.90
C LYS A 61 -37.70 -2.19 23.65
N GLY A 62 -38.28 -1.16 23.04
CA GLY A 62 -39.40 -0.40 23.63
C GLY A 62 -39.00 0.72 24.58
N ALA A 63 -37.71 1.00 24.76
CA ALA A 63 -37.24 2.15 25.54
C ALA A 63 -37.75 3.45 24.92
N SER A 64 -38.40 4.28 25.74
CA SER A 64 -38.84 5.61 25.33
C SER A 64 -37.68 6.61 25.46
N PRO A 65 -37.57 7.59 24.55
CA PRO A 65 -36.56 8.63 24.68
C PRO A 65 -36.81 9.46 25.94
N GLY A 66 -35.74 9.85 26.63
CA GLY A 66 -35.79 10.76 27.78
C GLY A 66 -35.79 12.24 27.38
N GLY A 67 -35.49 12.53 26.11
CA GLY A 67 -35.46 13.87 25.56
C GLY A 67 -35.19 13.86 24.05
N GLY A 68 -35.17 15.04 23.45
CA GLY A 68 -34.83 15.17 22.03
C GLY A 68 -34.18 16.51 21.70
N ILE A 69 -33.36 16.52 20.67
CA ILE A 69 -32.78 17.73 20.09
C ILE A 69 -33.37 17.87 18.69
N TYR A 70 -33.93 19.04 18.38
CA TYR A 70 -34.48 19.31 17.06
C TYR A 70 -33.47 20.03 16.19
N SER A 71 -33.11 19.45 15.03
CA SER A 71 -32.27 20.09 14.04
C SER A 71 -33.14 20.85 13.04
N MET A 72 -33.12 22.19 13.09
CA MET A 72 -33.84 23.01 12.10
C MET A 72 -33.31 22.81 10.67
N ARG A 73 -32.00 22.56 10.51
CA ARG A 73 -31.38 22.35 9.20
C ARG A 73 -31.84 21.06 8.53
N ARG A 74 -31.99 19.98 9.31
CA ARG A 74 -32.40 18.65 8.82
C ARG A 74 -33.89 18.38 9.00
N CYS A 75 -34.63 19.32 9.61
CA CYS A 75 -36.03 19.19 9.98
C CYS A 75 -36.36 17.88 10.73
N CYS A 76 -35.43 17.36 11.52
CA CYS A 76 -35.56 16.06 12.18
C CYS A 76 -35.16 16.10 13.66
N TRP A 77 -35.67 15.12 14.41
CA TRP A 77 -35.35 14.91 15.82
C TRP A 77 -34.17 13.95 15.97
N THR A 78 -33.21 14.35 16.79
CA THR A 78 -32.22 13.45 17.38
C THR A 78 -32.72 13.07 18.77
N TRP A 79 -33.10 11.80 18.93
CA TRP A 79 -33.61 11.29 20.21
C TRP A 79 -32.48 10.99 21.19
N LEU A 80 -32.71 11.32 22.45
CA LEU A 80 -31.78 11.08 23.54
C LEU A 80 -32.35 10.02 24.48
N TYR A 81 -31.52 9.06 24.86
CA TYR A 81 -31.90 7.96 25.75
C TYR A 81 -31.02 7.96 26.99
N SER A 82 -31.60 7.52 28.10
CA SER A 82 -30.87 7.30 29.34
C SER A 82 -29.95 6.09 29.20
N VAL A 83 -28.70 6.22 29.63
CA VAL A 83 -27.73 5.12 29.64
C VAL A 83 -28.24 3.91 30.45
N LYS A 84 -29.07 4.14 31.48
CA LYS A 84 -29.66 3.07 32.32
C LYS A 84 -30.69 2.20 31.56
N ASP A 85 -31.30 2.76 30.52
CA ASP A 85 -32.30 2.10 29.68
C ASP A 85 -31.69 1.48 28.43
N CYS A 86 -30.36 1.40 28.39
CA CYS A 86 -29.60 0.79 27.31
C CYS A 86 -29.08 -0.59 27.70
N GLU A 87 -28.75 -1.38 26.69
CA GLU A 87 -28.11 -2.69 26.80
C GLU A 87 -26.89 -2.74 25.87
N ILE A 88 -26.02 -3.71 26.11
CA ILE A 88 -24.85 -3.94 25.26
C ILE A 88 -25.32 -4.35 23.87
N ASP A 89 -24.81 -3.69 22.83
CA ASP A 89 -25.20 -3.95 21.45
C ASP A 89 -24.54 -5.23 20.90
N ASN A 90 -23.21 -5.31 21.01
CA ASN A 90 -22.41 -6.45 20.59
C ASN A 90 -21.53 -6.97 21.75
N PRO A 91 -21.86 -8.11 22.38
CA PRO A 91 -21.09 -8.66 23.49
C PRO A 91 -19.71 -9.21 23.09
N GLU A 92 -19.48 -9.48 21.81
CA GLU A 92 -18.19 -9.98 21.31
C GLU A 92 -17.20 -8.85 20.97
N LEU A 93 -17.64 -7.60 21.08
CA LEU A 93 -16.79 -6.46 20.80
C LEU A 93 -15.62 -6.41 21.81
N PRO A 94 -14.36 -6.30 21.34
CA PRO A 94 -13.23 -6.09 22.21
C PRO A 94 -13.36 -4.82 23.06
N SER A 95 -12.47 -4.66 24.03
CA SER A 95 -12.40 -3.48 24.88
C SER A 95 -12.39 -2.19 24.05
N ILE A 96 -13.25 -1.24 24.40
CA ILE A 96 -13.36 0.04 23.71
C ILE A 96 -12.35 1.01 24.31
N VAL A 97 -11.53 1.63 23.47
CA VAL A 97 -10.60 2.70 23.86
C VAL A 97 -10.89 3.98 23.08
N GLN A 98 -10.56 5.13 23.68
CA GLN A 98 -10.67 6.42 23.00
C GLN A 98 -9.54 6.57 21.99
N TRP A 99 -9.85 7.13 20.82
CA TRP A 99 -8.87 7.32 19.74
C TRP A 99 -7.65 8.14 20.16
N ASP A 100 -7.84 9.15 21.01
CA ASP A 100 -6.75 10.00 21.50
C ASP A 100 -5.93 9.33 22.61
N ASN A 101 -6.33 8.13 23.07
CA ASN A 101 -5.68 7.37 24.13
C ASN A 101 -5.58 5.87 23.79
N VAL A 102 -5.04 5.56 22.61
CA VAL A 102 -4.83 4.18 22.14
C VAL A 102 -3.61 3.50 22.77
N GLY A 103 -2.74 4.26 23.46
CA GLY A 103 -1.55 3.75 24.11
C GLY A 103 -0.57 3.08 23.14
N GLU A 104 -0.16 1.86 23.46
CA GLU A 104 0.78 1.06 22.65
C GLU A 104 0.09 0.34 21.48
N LEU A 105 -1.24 0.34 21.43
CA LEU A 105 -1.98 -0.37 20.41
C LEU A 105 -1.90 0.35 19.05
N LYS A 106 -1.89 -0.45 17.99
CA LYS A 106 -1.74 0.03 16.62
C LYS A 106 -2.86 -0.46 15.72
N THR A 107 -3.23 0.40 14.78
CA THR A 107 -4.06 0.02 13.63
C THR A 107 -3.26 -0.89 12.69
N VAL A 108 -3.98 -1.65 11.85
CA VAL A 108 -3.37 -2.45 10.77
C VAL A 108 -2.49 -1.59 9.85
N GLY A 109 -2.90 -0.35 9.58
CA GLY A 109 -2.13 0.60 8.77
C GLY A 109 -0.80 1.01 9.41
N GLN A 110 -0.77 1.22 10.73
CA GLN A 110 0.46 1.52 11.45
C GLN A 110 1.38 0.30 11.54
N LEU A 111 0.85 -0.90 11.81
CA LEU A 111 1.61 -2.14 11.82
C LEU A 111 2.30 -2.42 10.47
N LYS A 112 1.59 -2.18 9.36
CA LYS A 112 2.16 -2.31 8.01
C LYS A 112 3.39 -1.43 7.78
N LYS A 113 3.52 -0.28 8.44
CA LYS A 113 4.70 0.60 8.31
C LYS A 113 5.95 0.01 8.96
N ILE A 114 5.78 -0.87 9.94
CA ILE A 114 6.85 -1.57 10.65
C ILE A 114 6.90 -3.06 10.26
N ASN A 115 6.33 -3.41 9.10
CA ASN A 115 6.35 -4.78 8.56
C ASN A 115 5.69 -5.83 9.46
N LEU A 116 4.67 -5.45 10.22
CA LEU A 116 3.84 -6.36 11.00
C LEU A 116 2.42 -6.45 10.41
N ALA A 117 1.80 -7.61 10.56
CA ALA A 117 0.38 -7.79 10.26
C ALA A 117 -0.26 -8.84 11.19
N PRO A 118 -1.51 -8.63 11.64
CA PRO A 118 -2.30 -9.68 12.28
C PRO A 118 -2.60 -10.81 11.28
N SER A 119 -2.69 -12.05 11.76
CA SER A 119 -3.24 -13.16 10.97
C SER A 119 -4.77 -13.10 10.94
N GLU A 120 -5.40 -13.90 10.07
CA GLU A 120 -6.87 -13.99 10.00
C GLU A 120 -7.50 -14.37 11.35
N ASP A 121 -6.83 -15.21 12.13
CA ASP A 121 -7.30 -15.64 13.46
C ASP A 121 -6.92 -14.69 14.61
N THR A 122 -6.13 -13.65 14.36
CA THR A 122 -5.68 -12.74 15.43
C THR A 122 -6.84 -11.84 15.86
N LYS A 123 -7.28 -11.98 17.11
CA LYS A 123 -8.31 -11.10 17.68
C LYS A 123 -7.69 -9.75 18.08
N PRO A 124 -8.30 -8.62 17.72
CA PRO A 124 -7.86 -7.30 18.21
C PRO A 124 -8.00 -7.21 19.73
N ARG A 125 -7.02 -6.58 20.39
CA ARG A 125 -7.05 -6.35 21.85
C ARG A 125 -8.07 -5.27 22.23
N ALA A 126 -8.30 -4.33 21.34
CA ALA A 126 -9.25 -3.25 21.53
C ALA A 126 -9.84 -2.77 20.20
N VAL A 127 -10.88 -1.94 20.29
CA VAL A 127 -11.42 -1.17 19.17
C VAL A 127 -11.50 0.30 19.56
N ALA A 128 -11.31 1.19 18.59
CA ALA A 128 -11.54 2.62 18.76
C ALA A 128 -12.56 3.11 17.73
N TRP A 129 -13.49 3.96 18.17
CA TRP A 129 -14.46 4.56 17.27
C TRP A 129 -13.87 5.82 16.66
N VAL A 130 -13.97 5.96 15.34
CA VAL A 130 -13.50 7.13 14.59
C VAL A 130 -14.58 7.59 13.64
N TRP A 131 -14.74 8.90 13.51
CA TRP A 131 -15.64 9.47 12.50
C TRP A 131 -14.97 9.43 11.13
N ASP A 132 -15.57 8.71 10.18
CA ASP A 132 -15.19 8.79 8.79
C ASP A 132 -15.88 10.01 8.16
N LYS A 133 -15.07 10.96 7.66
CA LYS A 133 -15.60 12.17 7.04
C LYS A 133 -16.17 11.91 5.66
N ASP A 134 -15.60 10.96 4.93
CA ASP A 134 -15.97 10.71 3.53
C ASP A 134 -17.29 9.96 3.46
N GLU A 135 -17.51 9.05 4.41
CA GLU A 135 -18.71 8.25 4.46
C GLU A 135 -19.82 8.86 5.35
N GLU A 136 -19.50 9.92 6.10
CA GLU A 136 -20.40 10.57 7.08
C GLU A 136 -20.95 9.62 8.16
N TRP A 137 -20.25 8.52 8.47
CA TRP A 137 -20.57 7.62 9.58
C TRP A 137 -19.33 7.24 10.41
N GLY A 138 -19.57 6.78 11.63
CA GLY A 138 -18.50 6.36 12.53
C GLY A 138 -18.17 4.88 12.39
N VAL A 139 -16.89 4.57 12.28
CA VAL A 139 -16.37 3.20 12.11
C VAL A 139 -15.60 2.75 13.35
N TRP A 140 -15.74 1.47 13.70
CA TRP A 140 -14.90 0.80 14.68
C TRP A 140 -13.61 0.33 14.03
N ILE A 141 -12.48 0.89 14.45
CA ILE A 141 -11.16 0.52 13.98
C ILE A 141 -10.56 -0.51 14.95
N PRO A 142 -10.22 -1.71 14.48
CA PRO A 142 -9.56 -2.72 15.31
C PRO A 142 -8.11 -2.32 15.61
N LEU A 143 -7.71 -2.54 16.86
CA LEU A 143 -6.40 -2.22 17.38
C LEU A 143 -5.70 -3.47 17.93
N TYR A 144 -4.42 -3.59 17.62
CA TYR A 144 -3.60 -4.76 17.90
C TYR A 144 -2.32 -4.35 18.62
N HIS A 145 -1.76 -5.27 19.40
CA HIS A 145 -0.42 -5.12 19.93
C HIS A 145 0.60 -5.71 18.95
N GLU A 146 1.83 -5.22 18.97
CA GLU A 146 2.89 -5.72 18.09
C GLU A 146 3.18 -7.22 18.33
N ASP A 147 3.18 -7.65 19.60
CA ASP A 147 3.44 -9.04 20.00
C ASP A 147 2.42 -10.05 19.45
N ASP A 148 1.20 -9.60 19.11
CA ASP A 148 0.17 -10.48 18.54
C ASP A 148 0.34 -10.62 17.01
N CYS A 149 1.22 -9.81 16.41
CA CYS A 149 1.36 -9.70 14.98
C CYS A 149 2.61 -10.44 14.47
N LYS A 150 2.52 -10.95 13.25
CA LYS A 150 3.64 -11.63 12.60
C LYS A 150 4.38 -10.67 11.68
N TRP A 151 5.68 -10.91 11.55
CA TRP A 151 6.51 -10.25 10.54
C TRP A 151 5.95 -10.54 9.15
N ASN A 152 5.45 -9.49 8.51
CA ASN A 152 4.88 -9.52 7.18
C ASN A 152 5.33 -8.26 6.42
N PRO A 153 6.55 -8.25 5.89
CA PRO A 153 7.09 -7.08 5.23
C PRO A 153 6.30 -6.79 3.96
N LYS A 154 6.16 -5.50 3.64
CA LYS A 154 5.52 -5.12 2.37
C LYS A 154 6.35 -5.69 1.22
N ASP A 155 5.69 -6.41 0.32
CA ASP A 155 6.38 -6.87 -0.89
C ASP A 155 6.72 -5.67 -1.78
N THR A 156 7.93 -5.68 -2.32
CA THR A 156 8.44 -4.63 -3.20
C THR A 156 8.69 -5.21 -4.57
N TRP A 157 8.38 -4.44 -5.61
CA TRP A 157 8.62 -4.85 -6.98
C TRP A 157 10.06 -4.54 -7.39
N ILE A 158 10.73 -5.50 -8.00
CA ILE A 158 12.12 -5.43 -8.42
C ILE A 158 12.20 -5.62 -9.93
N THR A 159 12.93 -4.75 -10.63
CA THR A 159 13.14 -4.87 -12.07
C THR A 159 14.19 -5.93 -12.41
N LYS A 160 14.21 -6.40 -13.66
CA LYS A 160 15.26 -7.32 -14.14
C LYS A 160 16.67 -6.76 -13.89
N THR A 161 16.90 -5.46 -14.10
CA THR A 161 18.20 -4.83 -13.85
C THR A 161 18.58 -4.87 -12.37
N GLN A 162 17.63 -4.55 -11.48
CA GLN A 162 17.86 -4.61 -10.04
C GLN A 162 18.12 -6.03 -9.54
N LEU A 163 17.55 -7.07 -10.16
CA LEU A 163 17.90 -8.46 -9.85
C LEU A 163 19.38 -8.76 -10.15
N LYS A 164 19.89 -8.24 -11.27
CA LYS A 164 21.31 -8.41 -11.65
C LYS A 164 22.24 -7.63 -10.73
N GLU A 165 21.84 -6.44 -10.29
CA GLU A 165 22.68 -5.57 -9.47
C GLU A 165 22.65 -5.95 -7.98
N LYS A 166 21.46 -6.15 -7.41
CA LYS A 166 21.30 -6.38 -5.96
C LYS A 166 21.52 -7.84 -5.55
N TYR A 167 21.06 -8.77 -6.37
CA TYR A 167 21.16 -10.21 -6.11
C TYR A 167 22.15 -10.89 -7.06
N LEU A 168 22.95 -10.13 -7.81
CA LEU A 168 24.00 -10.66 -8.69
C LEU A 168 23.51 -11.74 -9.68
N LEU A 169 22.22 -11.79 -10.00
CA LEU A 169 21.64 -12.90 -10.76
C LEU A 169 22.04 -12.84 -12.24
N SER A 170 22.41 -13.99 -12.82
CA SER A 170 22.60 -14.11 -14.26
C SER A 170 21.26 -14.26 -15.01
N ASP A 171 21.29 -14.10 -16.34
CA ASP A 171 20.10 -14.36 -17.15
C ASP A 171 19.60 -15.82 -17.04
N GLY A 172 20.51 -16.77 -16.79
CA GLY A 172 20.16 -18.17 -16.55
C GLY A 172 19.39 -18.37 -15.23
N TRP A 173 19.84 -17.74 -14.15
CA TRP A 173 19.12 -17.74 -12.86
C TRP A 173 17.76 -17.04 -12.96
N ILE A 174 17.70 -15.91 -13.65
CA ILE A 174 16.43 -15.19 -13.89
C ILE A 174 15.46 -16.05 -14.71
N LYS A 175 15.95 -16.84 -15.67
CA LYS A 175 15.12 -17.78 -16.44
C LYS A 175 14.55 -18.90 -15.55
N ARG A 176 15.32 -19.39 -14.57
CA ARG A 176 14.84 -20.40 -13.59
C ARG A 176 13.76 -19.88 -12.67
N ILE A 177 13.83 -18.60 -12.27
CA ILE A 177 12.76 -17.95 -11.52
C ILE A 177 11.44 -17.94 -12.31
N GLY A 178 11.53 -17.77 -13.64
CA GLY A 178 10.40 -17.81 -14.56
C GLY A 178 9.84 -16.43 -14.92
N GLU A 179 8.57 -16.40 -15.30
CA GLU A 179 7.90 -15.18 -15.79
C GLU A 179 7.74 -14.11 -14.69
N PRO A 180 7.79 -12.80 -15.06
CA PRO A 180 7.61 -11.71 -14.13
C PRO A 180 6.19 -11.69 -13.56
N ASN A 181 6.04 -11.14 -12.38
CA ASN A 181 4.74 -11.02 -11.72
C ASN A 181 3.89 -9.90 -12.33
N LYS A 182 4.52 -8.83 -12.82
CA LYS A 182 3.84 -7.69 -13.45
C LYS A 182 4.65 -7.17 -14.63
N LEU A 183 3.93 -6.66 -15.62
CA LEU A 183 4.47 -5.88 -16.72
C LEU A 183 3.98 -4.44 -16.56
N LEU A 184 4.88 -3.49 -16.75
CA LEU A 184 4.58 -2.06 -16.66
C LEU A 184 5.08 -1.36 -17.91
N ASP A 185 4.25 -0.51 -18.51
CA ASP A 185 4.63 0.22 -19.72
C ASP A 185 5.80 1.14 -19.43
N ASN A 186 6.75 1.21 -20.38
CA ASN A 186 7.93 2.03 -20.18
C ASN A 186 7.53 3.52 -20.26
N PRO A 187 7.63 4.29 -19.15
CA PRO A 187 7.15 5.67 -19.14
C PRO A 187 8.02 6.60 -19.99
N ARG A 188 9.25 6.19 -20.33
CA ARG A 188 10.19 7.02 -21.09
C ARG A 188 10.04 6.85 -22.60
N TYR A 189 9.56 5.70 -23.07
CA TYR A 189 9.53 5.37 -24.49
C TYR A 189 8.32 4.49 -24.81
N ARG A 190 7.38 5.02 -25.58
CA ARG A 190 6.12 4.34 -25.94
C ARG A 190 6.32 2.99 -26.67
N ASN A 191 7.38 2.87 -27.46
CA ASN A 191 7.68 1.67 -28.24
C ASN A 191 8.78 0.80 -27.61
N ALA A 192 9.24 1.13 -26.41
CA ALA A 192 10.24 0.31 -25.72
C ALA A 192 9.57 -0.93 -25.09
N PRO A 193 10.34 -2.02 -24.90
CA PRO A 193 9.85 -3.19 -24.17
C PRO A 193 9.32 -2.82 -22.77
N ALA A 194 8.22 -3.47 -22.38
CA ALA A 194 7.63 -3.30 -21.06
C ALA A 194 8.62 -3.66 -19.94
N ILE A 195 8.55 -2.92 -18.84
CA ILE A 195 9.33 -3.15 -17.64
C ILE A 195 8.79 -4.41 -16.96
N LYS A 196 9.65 -5.41 -16.82
CA LYS A 196 9.37 -6.66 -16.11
C LYS A 196 9.61 -6.46 -14.61
N LEU A 197 8.58 -6.71 -13.81
CA LEU A 197 8.60 -6.58 -12.35
C LEU A 197 8.43 -7.93 -11.67
N TYR A 198 9.32 -8.21 -10.73
CA TYR A 198 9.38 -9.42 -9.93
C TYR A 198 9.06 -9.09 -8.48
N SER A 199 8.30 -9.96 -7.80
CA SER A 199 8.06 -9.86 -6.36
C SER A 199 9.36 -10.10 -5.60
N ARG A 200 9.77 -9.18 -4.72
CA ARG A 200 10.95 -9.36 -3.86
C ARG A 200 10.83 -10.62 -3.03
N LYS A 201 9.67 -10.84 -2.39
CA LYS A 201 9.43 -12.03 -1.57
C LYS A 201 9.62 -13.32 -2.36
N ARG A 202 9.08 -13.38 -3.59
CA ARG A 202 9.24 -14.56 -4.45
C ARG A 202 10.71 -14.83 -4.78
N ILE A 203 11.47 -13.78 -5.06
CA ILE A 203 12.91 -13.90 -5.39
C ILE A 203 13.68 -14.38 -4.16
N GLU A 204 13.47 -13.77 -3.00
CA GLU A 204 14.16 -14.14 -1.77
C GLU A 204 13.81 -15.57 -1.33
N ASN A 205 12.54 -15.98 -1.45
CA ASN A 205 12.14 -17.37 -1.19
C ASN A 205 12.82 -18.34 -2.16
N PHE A 206 12.80 -18.05 -3.46
CA PHE A 206 13.48 -18.89 -4.45
C PHE A 206 14.98 -19.02 -4.17
N LEU A 207 15.65 -17.93 -3.76
CA LEU A 207 17.06 -17.97 -3.41
C LEU A 207 17.30 -18.75 -2.10
N ALA A 208 16.40 -18.63 -1.11
CA ALA A 208 16.48 -19.41 0.12
C ALA A 208 16.31 -20.91 -0.17
N ASP A 209 15.37 -21.29 -1.03
CA ASP A 209 15.13 -22.67 -1.45
C ASP A 209 16.31 -23.27 -2.24
N ASN A 210 17.15 -22.42 -2.85
CA ASN A 210 18.32 -22.82 -3.65
C ASN A 210 19.63 -22.28 -3.05
N ALA A 211 19.68 -22.05 -1.73
CA ALA A 211 20.75 -21.26 -1.09
C ALA A 211 22.15 -21.83 -1.31
N GLU A 212 22.31 -23.15 -1.18
CA GLU A 212 23.62 -23.81 -1.36
C GLU A 212 24.12 -23.70 -2.81
N GLU A 213 23.25 -24.00 -3.78
CA GLU A 213 23.59 -23.92 -5.20
C GLU A 213 23.93 -22.47 -5.60
N TYR A 214 23.15 -21.52 -5.09
CA TYR A 214 23.37 -20.10 -5.34
C TYR A 214 24.70 -19.62 -4.74
N ALA A 215 25.05 -20.04 -3.52
CA ALA A 215 26.34 -19.74 -2.89
C ALA A 215 27.52 -20.30 -3.70
N GLN A 216 27.47 -21.58 -4.10
CA GLN A 216 28.50 -22.19 -4.94
C GLN A 216 28.63 -21.50 -6.30
N TRP A 217 27.52 -21.02 -6.85
CA TRP A 217 27.53 -20.27 -8.09
C TRP A 217 28.21 -18.90 -7.94
N LEU A 218 27.96 -18.19 -6.83
CA LEU A 218 28.66 -16.94 -6.51
C LEU A 218 30.17 -17.14 -6.38
N ASP A 219 30.61 -18.19 -5.67
CA ASP A 219 32.04 -18.51 -5.54
C ASP A 219 32.72 -18.75 -6.91
N LYS A 220 32.04 -19.49 -7.80
CA LYS A 220 32.54 -19.71 -9.17
C LYS A 220 32.61 -18.41 -9.95
N ARG A 221 31.59 -17.57 -9.84
CA ARG A 221 31.55 -16.26 -10.49
C ARG A 221 32.72 -15.38 -10.04
N ASP A 222 33.00 -15.33 -8.75
CA ASP A 222 34.08 -14.50 -8.21
C ASP A 222 35.46 -15.01 -8.64
N LYS A 223 35.65 -16.34 -8.73
CA LYS A 223 36.84 -16.93 -9.36
C LYS A 223 37.00 -16.49 -10.82
N HIS A 224 35.92 -16.50 -11.61
CA HIS A 224 35.96 -16.04 -13.00
C HIS A 224 36.29 -14.55 -13.11
N ILE A 225 35.75 -13.71 -12.21
CA ILE A 225 36.06 -12.29 -12.16
C ILE A 225 37.55 -12.08 -11.83
N ALA A 226 38.07 -12.77 -10.80
CA ALA A 226 39.47 -12.67 -10.44
C ALA A 226 40.41 -13.09 -11.59
N ILE A 227 40.09 -14.18 -12.30
CA ILE A 227 40.84 -14.61 -13.49
C ILE A 227 40.77 -13.55 -14.59
N PHE A 228 39.59 -12.97 -14.83
CA PHE A 228 39.42 -11.92 -15.83
C PHE A 228 40.23 -10.67 -15.46
N GLU A 229 40.20 -10.23 -14.21
CA GLU A 229 40.93 -9.06 -13.73
C GLU A 229 42.45 -9.25 -13.85
N ALA A 230 42.97 -10.42 -13.45
CA ALA A 230 44.38 -10.76 -13.58
C ALA A 230 44.86 -10.79 -15.04
N ASN A 231 43.97 -11.10 -15.99
CA ASN A 231 44.28 -11.16 -17.42
C ASN A 231 43.77 -9.97 -18.22
N ARG A 232 43.22 -8.95 -17.54
CA ARG A 232 42.44 -7.86 -18.16
C ARG A 232 43.23 -7.14 -19.24
N GLU A 233 44.47 -6.79 -18.94
CA GLU A 233 45.35 -6.08 -19.87
C GLU A 233 45.69 -6.92 -21.11
N LYS A 234 46.02 -8.20 -20.92
CA LYS A 234 46.31 -9.13 -22.03
C LYS A 234 45.07 -9.33 -22.92
N ILE A 235 43.90 -9.51 -22.31
CA ILE A 235 42.62 -9.66 -23.04
C ILE A 235 42.32 -8.40 -23.85
N PHE A 236 42.48 -7.21 -23.26
CA PHE A 236 42.23 -5.96 -23.96
C PHE A 236 43.28 -5.67 -25.05
N ALA A 237 44.56 -5.94 -24.80
CA ALA A 237 45.62 -5.82 -25.79
C ALA A 237 45.34 -6.70 -27.01
N HIS A 238 45.01 -7.97 -26.79
CA HIS A 238 44.64 -8.91 -27.85
C HIS A 238 43.38 -8.47 -28.61
N ARG A 239 42.32 -8.04 -27.90
CA ARG A 239 41.10 -7.50 -28.53
C ARG A 239 41.37 -6.25 -29.36
N ASN A 240 42.20 -5.33 -28.87
CA ASN A 240 42.55 -4.11 -29.60
C ASN A 240 43.37 -4.44 -30.85
N ALA A 241 44.31 -5.39 -30.76
CA ALA A 241 45.05 -5.86 -31.91
C ALA A 241 44.10 -6.47 -32.98
N ILE A 242 43.14 -7.33 -32.58
CA ILE A 242 42.13 -7.88 -33.51
C ILE A 242 41.32 -6.75 -34.16
N LYS A 243 40.91 -5.73 -33.39
CA LYS A 243 40.14 -4.60 -33.93
C LYS A 243 40.94 -3.82 -34.98
N GLU A 244 42.19 -3.49 -34.69
CA GLU A 244 43.06 -2.79 -35.65
C GLU A 244 43.33 -3.63 -36.89
N GLN A 245 43.58 -4.94 -36.73
CA GLN A 245 43.75 -5.84 -37.87
C GLN A 245 42.47 -5.90 -38.71
N THR A 246 41.31 -6.06 -38.08
CA THR A 246 40.02 -6.10 -38.77
C THR A 246 39.79 -4.81 -39.56
N LYS A 247 40.09 -3.65 -38.97
CA LYS A 247 39.99 -2.33 -39.61
C LYS A 247 40.92 -2.22 -40.83
N LEU A 248 42.13 -2.76 -40.76
CA LEU A 248 43.07 -2.80 -41.89
C LEU A 248 42.59 -3.76 -42.97
N CYS A 249 42.19 -4.98 -42.61
CA CYS A 249 41.72 -5.98 -43.56
C CYS A 249 40.50 -5.49 -44.34
N LEU A 250 39.54 -4.81 -43.69
CA LEU A 250 38.38 -4.21 -44.35
C LEU A 250 38.74 -3.19 -45.45
N LYS A 251 39.93 -2.58 -45.39
CA LYS A 251 40.45 -1.64 -46.40
C LYS A 251 41.30 -2.31 -47.48
N CYS A 252 41.53 -3.61 -47.37
CA CYS A 252 42.39 -4.36 -48.26
C CYS A 252 41.66 -4.75 -49.55
N ALA A 253 42.34 -4.68 -50.69
CA ALA A 253 41.84 -5.10 -52.01
C ALA A 253 41.58 -6.61 -52.07
N SER A 254 42.35 -7.40 -51.31
CA SER A 254 42.19 -8.86 -51.18
C SER A 254 41.06 -9.29 -50.22
N GLY A 255 40.31 -8.34 -49.66
CA GLY A 255 39.15 -8.60 -48.80
C GLY A 255 37.88 -8.84 -49.61
N CYS A 256 37.21 -9.98 -49.42
CA CYS A 256 35.93 -10.29 -50.03
C CYS A 256 34.81 -10.34 -48.98
N SER A 257 33.61 -9.89 -49.35
CA SER A 257 32.42 -10.03 -48.51
C SER A 257 31.72 -11.33 -48.87
N LEU A 258 31.53 -12.21 -47.89
CA LEU A 258 30.72 -13.43 -48.00
C LEU A 258 29.34 -13.19 -47.35
N PRO A 259 28.32 -14.02 -47.64
CA PRO A 259 26.99 -13.92 -47.03
C PRO A 259 27.01 -13.90 -45.50
N ASP A 260 28.00 -14.55 -44.88
CA ASP A 260 28.14 -14.69 -43.43
C ASP A 260 29.19 -13.74 -42.82
N GLY A 261 29.79 -12.85 -43.61
CA GLY A 261 30.72 -11.82 -43.12
C GLY A 261 31.92 -11.53 -44.02
N PHE A 262 32.81 -10.67 -43.52
CA PHE A 262 34.03 -10.27 -44.23
C PHE A 262 35.12 -11.35 -44.10
N PHE A 263 35.74 -11.72 -45.23
CA PHE A 263 36.76 -12.76 -45.31
C PHE A 263 38.04 -12.22 -45.98
N CYS A 264 39.19 -12.44 -45.35
CA CYS A 264 40.48 -12.22 -46.00
C CYS A 264 40.84 -13.47 -46.81
N ALA A 265 40.94 -13.35 -48.13
CA ALA A 265 41.20 -14.48 -49.02
C ALA A 265 42.59 -15.13 -48.80
N ILE A 266 43.51 -14.44 -48.13
CA ILE A 266 44.91 -14.85 -47.98
C ILE A 266 45.20 -15.39 -46.57
N HIS A 267 44.62 -14.78 -45.53
CA HIS A 267 44.87 -15.16 -44.13
C HIS A 267 43.56 -15.37 -43.37
N PRO A 268 42.93 -16.55 -43.50
CA PRO A 268 41.66 -16.85 -42.84
C PRO A 268 41.79 -17.06 -41.32
N MET A 269 43.00 -17.10 -40.76
CA MET A 269 43.24 -17.48 -39.36
C MET A 269 44.13 -16.48 -38.61
N GLY A 270 43.51 -15.60 -37.82
CA GLY A 270 44.13 -14.97 -36.65
C GLY A 270 45.02 -13.73 -36.86
N LEU A 271 45.56 -13.25 -35.73
CA LEU A 271 46.51 -12.13 -35.67
C LEU A 271 47.86 -12.51 -36.30
N ILE A 272 48.28 -11.73 -37.29
CA ILE A 272 49.60 -11.80 -37.95
C ILE A 272 50.30 -10.44 -37.75
N ASP A 273 51.60 -10.36 -38.03
CA ASP A 273 52.34 -9.09 -38.23
C ASP A 273 51.44 -8.05 -38.94
N MET A 274 51.27 -6.87 -38.34
CA MET A 274 50.43 -5.79 -38.87
C MET A 274 51.26 -4.64 -39.46
N PRO A 275 50.95 -4.15 -40.69
CA PRO A 275 49.99 -4.73 -41.65
C PRO A 275 50.47 -6.09 -42.18
N CYS A 276 49.53 -6.95 -42.61
CA CYS A 276 49.93 -8.25 -43.17
C CYS A 276 50.78 -8.04 -44.43
N ARG A 277 51.73 -8.93 -44.69
CA ARG A 277 52.70 -8.78 -45.78
C ARG A 277 52.06 -8.68 -47.17
N ASP A 278 50.85 -9.22 -47.29
CA ASP A 278 50.05 -9.25 -48.52
C ASP A 278 48.96 -8.17 -48.54
N PHE A 279 49.04 -7.18 -47.63
CA PHE A 279 48.12 -6.05 -47.63
C PHE A 279 48.30 -5.21 -48.89
N GLN A 280 47.23 -5.06 -49.65
CA GLN A 280 47.14 -4.11 -50.74
C GLN A 280 46.00 -3.15 -50.44
N PRO A 281 46.24 -1.83 -50.32
CA PRO A 281 45.15 -0.88 -50.18
C PRO A 281 44.22 -0.97 -51.40
N ARG A 282 42.93 -0.78 -51.20
CA ARG A 282 42.02 -0.52 -52.33
C ARG A 282 42.42 0.85 -52.91
N ASP A 283 42.78 0.87 -54.19
CA ASP A 283 42.91 2.12 -54.92
C ASP A 283 41.50 2.72 -55.05
N ASP A 284 41.36 4.00 -54.69
CA ASP A 284 40.11 4.77 -54.81
C ASP A 284 39.69 4.97 -56.28
#